data_AF-A0A7X8D3W6-F1
#
_entry.id   AF-A0A7X8D3W6-F1
#
_cell.length_a   1.000
_cell.length_b   1.000
_cell.length_c   1.000
_cell.angle_alpha   90.00
_cell.angle_beta   90.00
_cell.angle_gamma   90.00
#
_symmetry.space_group_name_H-M   'P 1'
#
loop_
_entity.id
_entity.type
_entity.pdbx_description
1 polymer ?
#
loop_
_entity_poly.entity_id
_entity_poly.type
_entity_poly.pdbx_seq_one_letter_code
_entity_poly.pdbx_strand_id
1 'polypeptide(L)'
;MNFGLAKQFFVGAALVAAFSATQAQDNVVNVYNWAEYTAPDTLSGFEKATGIKVRYDTFDSNDTLQAKLLTGKSGYDVVVPSTHYAARQIEGG
;
A
#
# COMPACT_ATOMS: atom_id res chain seq x y z
N MET A 1 -11.15 -25.78 -57.77
CA MET A 1 -11.30 -25.78 -56.30
C MET A 1 -10.60 -24.54 -55.77
N ASN A 2 -11.35 -23.79 -54.98
CA ASN A 2 -11.07 -22.45 -54.48
C ASN A 2 -10.28 -22.51 -53.15
N PHE A 3 -9.79 -21.34 -52.69
CA PHE A 3 -9.16 -21.03 -51.39
C PHE A 3 -7.63 -20.99 -51.31
N GLY A 4 -7.05 -19.83 -51.62
CA GLY A 4 -5.62 -19.55 -51.40
C GLY A 4 -5.27 -18.15 -50.87
N LEU A 5 -6.22 -17.29 -50.48
CA LEU A 5 -5.91 -15.88 -50.15
C LEU A 5 -6.48 -15.34 -48.84
N ALA A 6 -6.94 -16.19 -47.91
CA ALA A 6 -7.64 -15.72 -46.70
C ALA A 6 -6.86 -15.91 -45.38
N LYS A 7 -5.54 -16.17 -45.40
CA LYS A 7 -4.79 -16.55 -44.18
C LYS A 7 -3.69 -15.60 -43.70
N GLN A 8 -3.52 -14.42 -44.30
CA GLN A 8 -2.40 -13.53 -43.95
C GLN A 8 -2.77 -12.23 -43.22
N PHE A 9 -4.03 -12.03 -42.80
CA PHE A 9 -4.46 -10.79 -42.14
C PHE A 9 -4.70 -10.86 -40.62
N PHE A 10 -4.23 -11.90 -39.91
CA PHE A 10 -4.54 -12.08 -38.48
C PHE A 10 -3.35 -12.07 -37.50
N VAL A 11 -2.14 -11.70 -37.93
CA VAL A 11 -0.96 -11.69 -37.02
C VAL A 11 -0.60 -10.29 -36.49
N GLY A 12 -1.19 -9.21 -37.03
CA GLY A 12 -0.82 -7.84 -36.64
C GLY A 12 -1.49 -7.27 -35.38
N ALA A 13 -2.62 -7.84 -34.93
CA ALA A 13 -3.45 -7.22 -33.89
C ALA A 13 -3.04 -7.59 -32.45
N ALA A 14 -2.21 -8.62 -32.25
CA ALA A 14 -1.85 -9.09 -30.90
C ALA A 14 -0.69 -8.31 -30.24
N LEU A 15 0.09 -7.55 -31.01
CA LEU A 15 1.27 -6.83 -30.50
C LEU A 15 0.95 -5.43 -29.95
N VAL A 16 -0.25 -4.89 -30.17
CA VAL A 16 -0.64 -3.55 -29.70
C VAL A 16 -1.25 -3.58 -28.28
N ALA A 17 -1.67 -4.74 -27.79
CA ALA A 17 -2.25 -4.89 -26.44
C ALA A 17 -1.20 -5.02 -25.32
N ALA A 18 0.09 -5.08 -25.65
CA ALA A 18 1.17 -5.19 -24.67
C ALA A 18 1.68 -3.83 -24.14
N PHE A 19 1.17 -2.72 -24.67
CA PHE A 19 1.54 -1.39 -24.19
C PHE A 19 0.64 -0.98 -23.00
N SER A 20 1.22 -1.13 -21.81
CA SER A 20 1.00 -0.22 -20.68
C SER A 20 -0.30 -0.39 -19.87
N ALA A 21 -0.55 -1.60 -19.37
CA ALA A 21 -1.18 -1.70 -18.06
C ALA A 21 -0.09 -1.56 -16.98
N THR A 22 0.47 -0.36 -16.84
CA THR A 22 1.17 -0.01 -15.60
C THR A 22 0.11 -0.11 -14.52
N GLN A 23 0.08 -1.19 -13.74
CA GLN A 23 -0.76 -1.27 -12.55
C GLN A 23 -0.36 -0.06 -11.70
N ALA A 24 -1.26 0.92 -11.61
CA ALA A 24 -1.09 2.01 -10.67
C ALA A 24 -0.94 1.34 -9.30
N GLN A 25 0.25 1.47 -8.71
CA GLN A 25 0.45 1.05 -7.33
C GLN A 25 -0.60 1.80 -6.51
N ASP A 26 -1.45 1.06 -5.80
CA ASP A 26 -2.50 1.66 -4.97
C ASP A 26 -1.85 2.75 -4.12
N ASN A 27 -2.25 4.00 -4.35
CA ASN A 27 -1.64 5.16 -3.73
C ASN A 27 -2.13 5.26 -2.27
N VAL A 28 -1.70 4.31 -1.44
CA VAL A 28 -2.19 4.09 -0.07
C VAL A 28 -1.01 4.06 0.88
N VAL A 29 -1.11 4.80 1.98
CA VAL A 29 -0.22 4.68 3.15
C VAL A 29 -0.95 3.93 4.27
N ASN A 30 -0.29 2.94 4.84
CA ASN A 30 -0.79 2.10 5.93
C ASN A 30 -0.20 2.60 7.25
N VAL A 31 -1.07 3.10 8.13
CA VAL A 31 -0.68 3.73 9.39
C VAL A 31 -1.24 2.94 10.56
N TYR A 32 -0.42 2.69 11.58
CA TYR A 32 -0.84 2.09 12.85
C TYR A 32 -0.45 3.01 14.00
N ASN A 33 -1.45 3.57 14.70
CA ASN A 33 -1.24 4.59 15.74
C ASN A 33 -2.15 4.33 16.94
N TRP A 34 -2.04 5.13 17.99
CA TRP A 34 -2.90 5.05 19.17
C TRP A 34 -4.37 5.34 18.85
N ALA A 35 -5.27 4.65 19.55
CA ALA A 35 -6.69 4.98 19.56
C ALA A 35 -6.91 6.43 20.03
N GLU A 36 -7.89 7.12 19.43
CA GLU A 36 -8.30 8.49 19.80
C GLU A 36 -7.19 9.57 19.69
N TYR A 37 -6.10 9.28 18.97
CA TYR A 37 -4.92 10.16 18.89
C TYR A 37 -4.80 10.96 17.58
N THR A 38 -5.86 10.96 16.77
CA THR A 38 -5.93 11.66 15.48
C THR A 38 -7.20 12.50 15.43
N ALA A 39 -7.05 13.78 15.08
CA ALA A 39 -8.19 14.67 14.93
C ALA A 39 -9.09 14.23 13.76
N PRO A 40 -10.41 14.49 13.81
CA PRO A 40 -11.37 13.98 12.82
C PRO A 40 -11.08 14.37 11.37
N ASP A 41 -10.38 15.48 11.15
CA ASP A 41 -10.09 16.05 9.84
C ASP A 41 -8.65 15.81 9.35
N THR A 42 -7.75 15.28 10.18
CA THR A 42 -6.35 15.05 9.80
C THR A 42 -6.21 14.14 8.60
N LEU A 43 -6.91 12.99 8.60
CA LEU A 43 -6.78 12.00 7.52
C LEU A 43 -7.39 12.53 6.23
N SER A 44 -8.62 13.05 6.28
CA SER A 44 -9.29 13.59 5.10
C SER A 44 -8.56 14.81 4.52
N GLY A 45 -7.98 15.66 5.37
CA GLY A 45 -7.13 16.77 4.97
C GLY A 45 -5.86 16.29 4.25
N PHE A 46 -5.17 15.28 4.79
CA PHE A 46 -4.01 14.67 4.15
C PHE A 46 -4.36 14.04 2.79
N GLU A 47 -5.44 13.26 2.71
CA GLU A 47 -5.88 12.64 1.45
C GLU A 47 -6.21 13.69 0.39
N LYS A 48 -6.88 14.78 0.77
CA LYS A 48 -7.22 15.88 -0.14
C LYS A 48 -5.98 16.62 -0.64
N ALA A 49 -4.99 16.83 0.22
CA ALA A 49 -3.78 17.57 -0.12
C ALA A 49 -2.82 16.76 -1.02
N THR A 50 -2.79 15.44 -0.85
CA THR A 50 -1.76 14.58 -1.49
C THR A 50 -2.31 13.65 -2.57
N GLY A 51 -3.62 13.36 -2.54
CA GLY A 51 -4.20 12.28 -3.33
C GLY A 51 -3.83 10.86 -2.86
N ILE A 52 -3.12 10.73 -1.73
CA ILE A 52 -2.74 9.46 -1.11
C ILE A 52 -3.85 9.04 -0.15
N LYS A 53 -4.33 7.81 -0.27
CA LYS A 53 -5.31 7.20 0.64
C LYS A 53 -4.65 6.73 1.91
N VAL A 54 -5.38 6.78 3.02
CA VAL A 54 -4.88 6.28 4.31
C VAL A 54 -5.66 5.06 4.74
N ARG A 55 -4.98 3.92 4.89
CA ARG A 55 -5.48 2.82 5.71
C ARG A 55 -5.00 3.05 7.13
N TYR A 56 -5.92 3.38 8.04
CA TYR A 56 -5.59 3.78 9.40
C TYR A 56 -6.15 2.76 10.40
N ASP A 57 -5.25 2.04 11.06
CA ASP A 57 -5.59 1.13 12.15
C ASP A 57 -5.14 1.73 13.49
N THR A 58 -5.75 1.26 14.59
CA THR A 58 -5.39 1.71 15.94
C THR A 58 -4.98 0.59 16.87
N PHE A 59 -4.06 0.88 17.79
CA PHE A 59 -3.72 0.03 18.93
C PHE A 59 -3.91 0.75 20.27
N ASP A 60 -3.94 -0.03 21.33
CA ASP A 60 -4.18 0.39 22.72
C ASP A 60 -2.95 0.24 23.64
N SER A 61 -1.92 -0.49 23.20
CA SER A 61 -0.68 -0.69 23.94
C SER A 61 0.54 -0.85 23.04
N ASN A 62 1.72 -0.51 23.57
CA ASN A 62 2.97 -0.77 22.86
C ASN A 62 3.25 -2.27 22.68
N ASP A 63 2.76 -3.13 23.57
CA ASP A 63 2.93 -4.59 23.45
C ASP A 63 2.18 -5.13 22.23
N THR A 64 0.97 -4.62 21.98
CA THR A 64 0.19 -4.93 20.78
C THR A 64 0.96 -4.56 19.50
N LEU A 65 1.53 -3.34 19.47
CA LEU A 65 2.38 -2.90 18.37
C LEU A 65 3.63 -3.78 18.23
N GLN A 66 4.34 -4.04 19.33
CA GLN A 66 5.57 -4.81 19.34
C GLN A 66 5.35 -6.23 18.80
N ALA A 67 4.28 -6.91 19.22
CA ALA A 67 3.93 -8.24 18.73
C ALA A 67 3.70 -8.24 17.20
N LYS A 68 3.03 -7.21 16.67
CA LYS A 68 2.81 -7.04 15.22
C LYS A 68 4.13 -6.86 14.47
N LEU A 69 5.06 -6.04 15.00
CA LEU A 69 6.36 -5.79 14.36
C LEU A 69 7.26 -7.03 14.38
N LEU A 70 7.34 -7.73 15.52
CA LEU A 70 8.17 -8.93 15.68
C LEU A 70 7.73 -10.11 14.80
N THR A 71 6.46 -10.17 14.43
CA THR A 71 5.95 -11.19 13.49
C THR A 71 6.53 -10.99 12.07
N GLY A 72 7.11 -9.82 11.79
CA GLY A 72 7.60 -9.44 10.47
C GLY A 72 6.47 -9.13 9.50
N LYS A 73 6.79 -8.44 8.39
CA LYS A 73 5.81 -8.03 7.35
C LYS A 73 4.55 -7.41 7.98
N SER A 74 4.75 -6.43 8.87
CA SER A 74 3.68 -5.79 9.65
C SER A 74 2.50 -5.29 8.79
N GLY A 75 2.78 -4.94 7.53
CA GLY A 75 1.83 -4.37 6.59
C GLY A 75 1.62 -2.87 6.78
N TYR A 76 2.43 -2.23 7.63
CA TYR A 76 2.35 -0.79 7.91
C TYR A 76 3.59 -0.05 7.43
N ASP A 77 3.38 1.12 6.85
CA ASP A 77 4.41 2.04 6.39
C ASP A 77 4.84 3.01 7.51
N VAL A 78 3.90 3.36 8.39
CA VAL A 78 4.13 4.25 9.53
C VAL A 78 3.53 3.66 10.80
N VAL A 79 4.33 3.62 11.87
CA VAL A 79 3.91 3.23 13.21
C VAL A 79 4.34 4.28 14.24
N VAL A 80 3.62 4.37 15.36
CA VAL A 80 3.84 5.44 16.37
C VAL A 80 4.11 4.86 17.77
N PRO A 81 5.25 4.18 18.00
CA PRO A 81 5.61 3.65 19.30
C PRO A 81 5.88 4.78 20.30
N SER A 82 5.76 4.48 21.59
CA SER A 82 6.35 5.32 22.64
C SER A 82 7.88 5.28 22.58
N THR A 83 8.54 6.33 23.07
CA THR A 83 10.00 6.52 22.94
C THR A 83 10.84 5.34 23.45
N HIS A 84 10.45 4.72 24.57
CA HIS A 84 11.18 3.59 25.15
C HIS A 84 10.96 2.26 24.40
N TYR A 85 9.87 2.11 23.63
CA TYR A 85 9.73 1.01 22.67
C TYR A 85 10.50 1.29 21.39
N ALA A 86 10.42 2.53 20.89
CA ALA A 86 11.15 2.95 19.69
C ALA A 86 12.66 2.69 19.82
N ALA A 87 13.25 3.06 20.97
CA ALA A 87 14.66 2.79 21.25
C ALA A 87 15.01 1.30 21.12
N ARG A 88 14.23 0.42 21.75
CA ARG A 88 14.43 -1.04 21.70
C ARG A 88 14.20 -1.61 20.30
N GLN A 89 13.24 -1.07 19.55
CA GLN A 89 12.96 -1.49 18.17
C GLN A 89 14.11 -1.11 17.24
N ILE A 90 14.67 0.10 17.39
CA ILE A 90 15.84 0.53 16.61
C ILE A 90 17.04 -0.38 16.86
N GLU A 91 17.26 -0.80 18.10
CA GLU A 91 18.31 -1.77 18.45
C GLU A 91 18.05 -3.17 17.83
N GLY A 92 16.79 -3.54 17.60
CA GLY A 92 16.39 -4.82 17.04
C GLY A 92 16.43 -4.92 15.51
N GLY A 93 16.43 -3.77 14.81
CA GLY A 93 16.32 -3.69 13.34
C GLY A 93 14.90 -3.89 12.81
#